data_AF-A0A536XTH8-F1
#
_entry.id   AF-A0A536XTH8-F1
#
_cell.length_a   1.000
_cell.length_b   1.000
_cell.length_c   1.000
_cell.angle_alpha   90.00
_cell.angle_beta   90.00
_cell.angle_gamma   90.00
#
_symmetry.space_group_name_H-M   'P 1'
#
loop_
_entity.id
_entity.type
_entity.pdbx_description
1 polymer ?
#
loop_
_entity_poly.entity_id
_entity_poly.type
_entity_poly.pdbx_seq_one_letter_code
_entity_poly.pdbx_strand_id
1 'polypeptide(L)'
;QWLFFEQYSHEPYIAVARYIIRYLGRPAQHETRLQEKMAPGHAALEVMEKHLAGRGFFVAERYTIADIGLYAYTHVAHEGGFELSRFPAVRAWLARVRGQPGHVTMSGE
;
A
#
# COMPACT_ATOMS: atom_id res chain seq x y z
N GLN A 1 -3.23 6.23 15.28
CA GLN A 1 -4.23 6.37 14.19
C GLN A 1 -3.76 5.71 12.90
N TRP A 2 -2.63 6.09 12.31
CA TRP A 2 -2.18 5.50 11.02
C TRP A 2 -1.92 4.00 11.04
N LEU A 3 -1.35 3.44 12.12
CA LEU A 3 -1.21 1.98 12.23
C LEU A 3 -2.55 1.24 12.36
N PHE A 4 -3.58 1.88 12.95
CA PHE A 4 -4.93 1.32 12.95
C PHE A 4 -5.56 1.39 11.56
N PHE A 5 -5.39 2.53 10.86
CA PHE A 5 -5.81 2.64 9.46
C PHE A 5 -5.12 1.57 8.60
N GLU A 6 -3.83 1.36 8.81
CA GLU A 6 -3.06 0.35 8.11
C GLU A 6 -3.67 -1.05 8.31
N GLN A 7 -3.89 -1.47 9.57
CA GLN A 7 -4.44 -2.80 9.88
C GLN A 7 -5.93 -2.99 9.58
N TYR A 8 -6.76 -1.96 9.65
CA TYR A 8 -8.23 -2.11 9.49
C TYR A 8 -8.75 -1.67 8.13
N SER A 9 -7.97 -0.92 7.35
CA SER A 9 -8.47 -0.27 6.13
C SER A 9 -7.50 -0.30 4.95
N HIS A 10 -6.24 -0.67 5.12
CA HIS A 10 -5.28 -0.73 4.02
C HIS A 10 -4.81 -2.17 3.78
N GLU A 11 -4.19 -2.78 4.79
CA GLU A 11 -3.67 -4.15 4.76
C GLU A 11 -4.74 -5.17 4.33
N PRO A 12 -5.97 -5.17 4.89
CA PRO A 12 -6.94 -6.22 4.59
C PRO A 12 -7.41 -6.24 3.13
N TYR A 13 -7.13 -5.15 2.39
CA TYR A 13 -7.48 -5.02 0.98
C TYR A 13 -6.27 -5.28 0.08
N ILE A 14 -5.15 -4.60 0.33
CA ILE A 14 -3.98 -4.68 -0.55
C ILE A 14 -3.22 -5.99 -0.35
N ALA A 15 -2.98 -6.41 0.90
CA ALA A 15 -2.28 -7.65 1.19
C ALA A 15 -3.07 -8.89 0.73
N VAL A 16 -4.39 -8.88 0.96
CA VAL A 16 -5.26 -9.99 0.55
C VAL A 16 -5.37 -10.10 -0.97
N ALA A 17 -5.50 -8.99 -1.69
CA ALA A 17 -5.51 -9.01 -3.15
C ALA A 17 -4.18 -9.53 -3.71
N ARG A 18 -3.05 -9.05 -3.16
CA ARG A 18 -1.71 -9.54 -3.48
C ARG A 18 -1.59 -11.04 -3.21
N TYR A 19 -2.09 -11.53 -2.07
CA TYR A 19 -2.07 -12.96 -1.76
C TYR A 19 -2.81 -13.80 -2.82
N ILE A 20 -4.03 -13.38 -3.18
CA ILE A 20 -4.85 -14.08 -4.17
C ILE A 20 -4.19 -14.07 -5.55
N ILE A 21 -3.64 -12.94 -5.99
CA ILE A 21 -3.07 -12.81 -7.34
C ILE A 21 -1.68 -13.45 -7.41
N ARG A 22 -0.75 -13.03 -6.54
CA ARG A 22 0.68 -13.38 -6.63
C ARG A 22 0.97 -14.81 -6.20
N TYR A 23 0.33 -15.28 -5.12
CA TYR A 23 0.68 -16.56 -4.50
C TYR A 23 -0.29 -17.69 -4.83
N LEU A 24 -1.58 -17.38 -4.99
CA LEU A 24 -2.57 -18.40 -5.39
C LEU A 24 -2.75 -18.49 -6.91
N GLY A 25 -2.20 -17.55 -7.69
CA GLY A 25 -2.35 -17.54 -9.15
C GLY A 25 -3.76 -17.14 -9.62
N ARG A 26 -4.50 -16.37 -8.81
CA ARG A 26 -5.87 -15.88 -9.09
C ARG A 26 -6.86 -17.01 -9.48
N PRO A 27 -7.10 -17.99 -8.59
CA PRO A 27 -8.04 -19.07 -8.88
C PRO A 27 -9.49 -18.54 -8.89
N ALA A 28 -10.33 -19.07 -9.77
CA ALA A 28 -11.71 -18.60 -9.97
C ALA A 28 -12.55 -18.57 -8.69
N GLN A 29 -12.32 -19.50 -7.76
CA GLN A 29 -13.01 -19.56 -6.45
C GLN A 29 -12.78 -18.34 -5.55
N HIS A 30 -11.73 -17.54 -5.80
CA HIS A 30 -11.41 -16.33 -5.03
C HIS A 30 -11.73 -15.04 -5.77
N GLU A 31 -12.31 -15.12 -6.98
CA GLU A 31 -12.59 -13.92 -7.78
C GLU A 31 -13.55 -12.96 -7.07
N THR A 32 -14.66 -13.45 -6.51
CA THR A 32 -15.58 -12.61 -5.71
C THR A 32 -14.87 -11.91 -4.56
N ARG A 33 -14.07 -12.67 -3.80
CA ARG A 33 -13.31 -12.13 -2.67
C ARG A 33 -12.30 -11.07 -3.13
N LEU A 34 -11.64 -11.26 -4.27
CA LEU A 34 -10.72 -10.29 -4.86
C LEU A 34 -11.46 -9.00 -5.24
N GLN A 35 -12.59 -9.11 -5.96
CA GLN A 35 -13.40 -7.96 -6.37
C GLN A 35 -13.88 -7.13 -5.17
N GLU A 36 -14.25 -7.78 -4.07
CA GLU A 36 -14.62 -7.12 -2.81
C GLU A 36 -13.47 -6.31 -2.17
N LYS A 37 -12.20 -6.58 -2.52
CA LYS A 37 -11.05 -5.80 -2.03
C LYS A 37 -10.70 -4.62 -2.93
N MET A 38 -11.07 -4.66 -4.21
CA MET A 38 -10.61 -3.66 -5.17
C MET A 38 -11.10 -2.26 -4.82
N ALA A 39 -12.41 -2.06 -4.62
CA ALA A 39 -12.94 -0.72 -4.33
C ALA A 39 -12.44 -0.17 -2.98
N PRO A 40 -12.50 -0.92 -1.85
CA PRO A 40 -11.97 -0.43 -0.57
C PRO A 40 -10.45 -0.21 -0.58
N GLY A 41 -9.68 -1.05 -1.28
CA GLY A 41 -8.23 -0.85 -1.41
C GLY A 41 -7.87 0.43 -2.15
N HIS A 42 -8.60 0.75 -3.22
CA HIS A 42 -8.45 2.03 -3.92
C HIS A 42 -8.84 3.21 -3.03
N ALA A 43 -9.94 3.12 -2.27
CA ALA A 43 -10.33 4.16 -1.33
C ALA A 43 -9.27 4.38 -0.23
N ALA A 44 -8.60 3.32 0.24
CA ALA A 44 -7.49 3.44 1.18
C ALA A 44 -6.30 4.21 0.58
N LEU A 45 -5.94 3.91 -0.67
CA LEU A 45 -4.90 4.64 -1.39
C LEU A 45 -5.28 6.11 -1.62
N GLU A 46 -6.56 6.41 -1.86
CA GLU A 46 -7.07 7.78 -1.98
C GLU A 46 -6.95 8.57 -0.66
N VAL A 47 -7.20 7.92 0.49
CA VAL A 47 -6.97 8.53 1.80
C VAL A 47 -5.49 8.86 2.00
N MET A 48 -4.60 7.94 1.61
CA MET A 48 -3.15 8.18 1.67
C MET A 48 -2.73 9.32 0.74
N GLU A 49 -3.20 9.32 -0.51
CA GLU A 49 -2.91 10.35 -1.51
C GLU A 49 -3.32 11.73 -1.02
N LYS A 50 -4.54 11.87 -0.50
CA LYS A 50 -5.04 13.14 0.07
C LYS A 50 -4.19 13.63 1.24
N HIS A 51 -3.76 12.71 2.12
CA HIS A 51 -2.91 13.07 3.25
C HIS A 51 -1.51 13.51 2.81
N LEU A 52 -0.93 12.82 1.83
CA LEU A 52 0.43 13.04 1.33
C LEU A 52 0.52 14.21 0.33
N ALA A 53 -0.58 14.71 -0.20
CA ALA A 53 -0.61 15.79 -1.19
C ALA A 53 0.17 17.06 -0.79
N GLY A 54 0.32 17.32 0.51
CA GLY A 54 1.12 18.42 1.05
C GLY A 54 2.11 18.01 2.14
N ARG A 55 2.37 16.72 2.31
CA ARG A 55 3.15 16.19 3.43
C ARG A 55 4.24 15.25 2.97
N GLY A 56 5.36 15.27 3.70
CA GLY A 56 6.46 14.37 3.39
C GLY A 56 6.29 12.95 3.90
N PHE A 57 5.64 12.82 5.05
CA PHE A 57 5.48 11.58 5.81
C PHE A 57 4.14 11.62 6.56
N PHE A 58 3.71 10.46 7.09
CA PHE A 58 2.39 10.36 7.72
C PHE A 58 2.25 11.13 9.04
N VAL A 59 3.34 11.30 9.80
CA VAL A 59 3.31 11.88 11.15
C VAL A 59 4.41 12.92 11.34
N ALA A 60 4.03 14.11 11.79
CA ALA A 60 4.94 15.17 12.25
C ALA A 60 6.07 15.52 11.25
N GLU A 61 5.76 15.45 9.95
CA GLU A 61 6.67 15.74 8.82
C GLU A 61 8.04 15.03 8.90
N ARG A 62 8.09 13.84 9.53
CA ARG A 62 9.30 13.02 9.63
C ARG A 62 9.00 11.54 9.43
N TYR A 63 10.02 10.77 9.12
CA TYR A 63 9.92 9.31 8.97
C TYR A 63 9.61 8.64 10.32
N THR A 64 8.61 7.77 10.35
CA THR A 64 8.16 7.06 11.55
C THR A 64 7.72 5.63 11.26
N ILE A 65 7.36 4.89 12.31
CA ILE A 65 6.75 3.55 12.17
C ILE A 65 5.44 3.54 11.36
N ALA A 66 4.74 4.67 11.26
CA ALA A 66 3.55 4.77 10.40
C ALA A 66 3.93 4.61 8.92
N ASP A 67 5.05 5.22 8.51
CA ASP A 67 5.56 5.10 7.14
C ASP A 67 6.07 3.69 6.88
N ILE A 68 6.75 3.06 7.84
CA ILE A 68 7.21 1.67 7.74
C ILE A 68 6.02 0.73 7.51
N GLY A 69 4.98 0.83 8.35
CA GLY A 69 3.79 -0.03 8.26
C GLY A 69 3.07 0.13 6.94
N LEU A 70 2.78 1.37 6.53
CA LEU A 70 2.07 1.62 5.27
C LEU A 70 2.93 1.25 4.05
N TYR A 71 4.26 1.39 4.11
CA TYR A 71 5.14 1.10 2.98
C TYR A 71 5.13 -0.39 2.60
N ALA A 72 5.05 -1.27 3.60
CA ALA A 72 5.19 -2.71 3.44
C ALA A 72 4.31 -3.30 2.32
N TYR A 73 3.01 -2.98 2.28
CA TYR A 73 2.14 -3.45 1.21
C TYR A 73 1.93 -2.44 0.08
N THR A 74 2.08 -1.14 0.34
CA THR A 74 1.92 -0.13 -0.73
C THR A 74 2.99 -0.27 -1.80
N HIS A 75 4.25 -0.56 -1.42
CA HIS A 75 5.35 -0.63 -2.39
C HIS A 75 5.20 -1.77 -3.42
N VAL A 76 4.41 -2.79 -3.11
CA VAL A 76 4.08 -3.94 -3.97
C VAL A 76 2.59 -4.03 -4.32
N ALA A 77 1.85 -2.93 -4.20
CA ALA A 77 0.40 -2.94 -4.45
C ALA A 77 0.04 -3.38 -5.88
N HIS A 78 0.93 -3.17 -6.85
CA HIS A 78 0.79 -3.62 -8.23
C HIS A 78 0.68 -5.16 -8.35
N GLU A 79 1.34 -5.93 -7.47
CA GLU A 79 1.20 -7.40 -7.42
C GLU A 79 -0.20 -7.83 -6.96
N GLY A 80 -0.98 -6.91 -6.36
CA GLY A 80 -2.39 -7.08 -6.02
C GLY A 80 -3.35 -6.42 -7.01
N GLY A 81 -2.87 -5.95 -8.17
CA GLY A 81 -3.70 -5.32 -9.20
C GLY A 81 -4.04 -3.85 -8.94
N PHE A 82 -3.34 -3.18 -8.03
CA PHE A 82 -3.52 -1.74 -7.77
C PHE A 82 -2.49 -0.92 -8.57
N GLU A 83 -2.97 -0.20 -9.58
CA GLU A 83 -2.16 0.71 -10.38
C GLU A 83 -1.91 2.01 -9.64
N LEU A 84 -0.64 2.27 -9.29
CA LEU A 84 -0.27 3.46 -8.53
C LEU A 84 -0.06 4.72 -9.40
N SER A 85 -0.15 4.60 -10.72
CA SER A 85 0.05 5.71 -11.67
C SER A 85 -0.82 6.93 -11.38
N ARG A 86 -2.02 6.72 -10.82
CA ARG A 86 -2.98 7.77 -10.44
C ARG A 86 -2.76 8.40 -9.05
N PHE A 87 -1.75 7.95 -8.29
CA PHE A 87 -1.45 8.40 -6.94
C PHE A 87 -0.05 9.03 -6.86
N PRO A 88 0.15 10.24 -7.41
CA PRO A 88 1.47 10.86 -7.49
C PRO A 88 2.09 11.16 -6.10
N ALA A 89 1.30 11.57 -5.11
CA ALA A 89 1.82 11.82 -3.77
C ALA A 89 2.24 10.52 -3.06
N VAL A 90 1.45 9.45 -3.21
CA VAL A 90 1.84 8.10 -2.74
C VAL A 90 3.13 7.64 -3.42
N ARG A 91 3.26 7.80 -4.74
CA ARG A 91 4.50 7.42 -5.46
C ARG A 91 5.72 8.22 -5.00
N ALA A 92 5.57 9.52 -4.78
CA ALA A 92 6.64 10.38 -4.28
C ALA A 92 7.05 9.98 -2.85
N TRP A 93 6.08 9.64 -2.00
CA TRP A 93 6.33 9.11 -0.67
C TRP A 93 7.03 7.74 -0.69
N LEU A 94 6.61 6.80 -1.55
CA LEU A 94 7.29 5.51 -1.74
C LEU A 94 8.76 5.69 -2.09
N ALA A 95 9.07 6.60 -3.02
CA ALA A 95 10.44 6.92 -3.39
C ALA A 95 11.25 7.48 -2.20
N ARG A 96 10.62 8.32 -1.38
CA ARG A 96 11.23 8.89 -0.18
C ARG A 96 11.52 7.86 0.91
N VAL A 97 10.63 6.90 1.11
CA VAL A 97 10.82 5.79 2.05
C VAL A 97 11.92 4.84 1.54
N ARG A 98 11.93 4.52 0.24
CA ARG A 98 12.99 3.73 -0.40
C ARG A 98 14.38 4.35 -0.24
N GLY A 99 14.47 5.68 -0.19
CA GLY A 99 15.70 6.43 0.00
C GLY A 99 16.19 6.54 1.45
N GLN A 100 15.48 5.97 2.44
CA GLN A 100 15.93 6.04 3.84
C GLN A 100 17.20 5.21 4.07
N PRO A 101 18.16 5.69 4.89
CA PRO A 101 19.33 4.91 5.25
C PRO A 101 18.96 3.55 5.87
N GLY A 102 19.58 2.48 5.39
CA GLY A 102 19.29 1.12 5.86
C GLY A 102 18.00 0.50 5.31
N HIS A 103 17.32 1.14 4.36
CA HIS A 103 16.22 0.51 3.65
C HIS A 103 16.70 -0.75 2.90
N VAL A 104 15.95 -1.84 3.07
CA VAL A 104 16.19 -3.12 2.38
C VAL A 104 14.97 -3.42 1.51
N THR A 105 15.19 -3.75 0.23
CA THR A 105 14.13 -4.18 -0.66
C THR A 105 13.67 -5.59 -0.31
N MET A 106 12.39 -5.89 -0.53
CA MET A 106 11.89 -7.24 -0.37
C MET A 106 12.56 -8.13 -1.42
N SER A 107 13.44 -9.04 -0.99
CA SER A 107 14.18 -9.94 -1.88
C SER A 107 13.20 -10.87 -2.62
N GLY A 108 13.21 -10.82 -3.95
CA GLY A 108 12.25 -11.52 -4.81
C GLY A 108 11.92 -10.83 -6.15
N GLU A 109 12.44 -9.62 -6.40
CA GLU A 109 12.53 -8.99 -7.72
C GLU A 109 13.83 -9.35 -8.44
#